data_AF-X1KUN5-F1
#
_entry.id   AF-X1KUN5-F1
#
_cell.length_a   1.000
_cell.length_b   1.000
_cell.length_c   1.000
_cell.angle_alpha   90.00
_cell.angle_beta   90.00
_cell.angle_gamma   90.00
#
_symmetry.space_group_name_H-M   'P 1'
#
loop_
_entity.id
_entity.type
_entity.pdbx_description
1 polymer ?
#
loop_
_entity_poly.entity_id
_entity_poly.type
_entity_poly.pdbx_seq_one_letter_code
_entity_poly.pdbx_strand_id
1 'polypeptide(L)' 'GDTLAGVCGALLARGMSPFEAAQAGILINDLAGEIACKKLRESVMATDLIEAIPQVIKGRFLK' A
#
# COMPACT_ATOMS: atom_id res chain seq x y z
N GLY A 1 -5.59 -6.57 -4.99
CA GLY A 1 -5.02 -7.93 -4.92
C GLY A 1 -3.57 -7.88 -5.34
N ASP A 2 -3.30 -7.69 -6.63
CA ASP A 2 -1.94 -7.64 -7.18
C ASP A 2 -1.04 -6.58 -6.52
N THR A 3 -1.59 -5.41 -6.21
CA THR A 3 -0.89 -4.34 -5.48
C THR A 3 -0.40 -4.82 -4.11
N LEU A 4 -1.30 -5.39 -3.31
CA LEU A 4 -1.01 -5.94 -1.99
C LEU A 4 0.02 -7.08 -2.09
N ALA A 5 -0.16 -8.00 -3.03
CA ALA A 5 0.77 -9.11 -3.25
C ALA A 5 2.17 -8.60 -3.61
N GLY A 6 2.28 -7.57 -4.46
CA GLY A 6 3.54 -6.92 -4.81
C GLY A 6 4.22 -6.26 -3.61
N VAL A 7 3.47 -5.56 -2.76
CA VAL A 7 4.01 -4.96 -1.51
C VAL A 7 4.50 -6.05 -0.56
N CYS A 8 3.68 -7.07 -0.28
CA CYS A 8 4.07 -8.19 0.57
C CYS A 8 5.32 -8.91 0.01
N GLY A 9 5.36 -9.16 -1.30
CA GLY A 9 6.52 -9.76 -1.98
C GLY A 9 7.79 -8.92 -1.84
N ALA A 10 7.67 -7.60 -1.97
CA ALA A 10 8.80 -6.69 -1.78
C ALA A 10 9.31 -6.69 -0.32
N LEU A 11 8.42 -6.77 0.67
CA LEU A 11 8.80 -6.86 2.09
C LEU A 11 9.46 -8.20 2.42
N LEU A 12 8.90 -9.30 1.92
CA LEU A 12 9.47 -10.64 2.04
C LEU A 12 10.88 -10.69 1.41
N ALA A 13 11.06 -10.11 0.23
CA ALA A 13 12.35 -10.04 -0.45
C ALA A 13 13.41 -9.24 0.35
N ARG A 14 12.98 -8.40 1.29
CA ARG A 14 13.86 -7.65 2.21
C ARG A 14 14.11 -8.39 3.53
N GLY A 15 13.69 -9.65 3.64
CA GLY A 15 13.95 -10.51 4.80
C GLY A 15 12.93 -10.39 5.94
N MET A 16 11.80 -9.73 5.71
CA MET A 16 10.72 -9.66 6.70
C MET A 16 10.02 -11.02 6.85
N SER A 17 9.55 -11.36 8.05
CA SER A 17 8.78 -12.60 8.24
C SER A 17 7.44 -12.54 7.48
N PRO A 18 6.86 -13.67 7.07
CA PRO A 18 5.58 -13.67 6.36
C PRO A 18 4.44 -12.96 7.10
N PHE A 19 4.40 -13.10 8.42
CA PHE A 19 3.36 -12.46 9.23
C PHE A 19 3.54 -10.94 9.28
N GLU A 20 4.74 -10.45 9.57
CA GLU A 20 5.04 -9.02 9.58
C GLU A 20 4.87 -8.38 8.19
N ALA A 21 5.29 -9.08 7.14
CA ALA A 21 5.14 -8.62 5.76
C ALA A 21 3.67 -8.49 5.36
N ALA A 22 2.83 -9.43 5.79
CA ALA A 22 1.38 -9.34 5.57
C ALA A 22 0.78 -8.16 6.33
N GLN A 23 1.14 -7.96 7.61
CA GLN A 23 0.64 -6.84 8.41
C GLN A 23 1.04 -5.49 7.81
N ALA A 24 2.33 -5.30 7.52
CA ALA A 24 2.84 -4.08 6.93
C ALA A 24 2.29 -3.86 5.50
N GLY A 25 2.17 -4.92 4.71
CA GLY A 25 1.61 -4.86 3.36
C GLY A 25 0.15 -4.43 3.35
N ILE A 26 -0.67 -4.97 4.25
CA ILE A 26 -2.07 -4.55 4.43
C ILE A 26 -2.13 -3.08 4.82
N LEU A 27 -1.36 -2.66 5.82
CA LEU A 27 -1.33 -1.27 6.28
C LEU A 27 -0.96 -0.30 5.15
N ILE A 28 0.08 -0.64 4.37
CA ILE A 28 0.51 0.19 3.24
C ILE A 28 -0.57 0.28 2.18
N ASN A 29 -1.19 -0.86 1.82
CA ASN A 29 -2.23 -0.91 0.80
C ASN A 29 -3.49 -0.15 1.23
N ASP A 30 -3.87 -0.24 2.50
CA ASP A 30 -5.04 0.43 3.07
C ASP A 30 -4.87 1.96 3.08
N LEU A 31 -3.76 2.46 3.61
CA LEU A 31 -3.44 3.89 3.61
C LEU A 31 -3.31 4.47 2.19
N ALA A 32 -2.74 3.69 1.26
CA ALA A 32 -2.67 4.11 -0.14
C ALA A 32 -4.07 4.18 -0.77
N GLY A 33 -4.95 3.24 -0.42
CA GLY A 33 -6.36 3.26 -0.78
C GLY A 33 -7.07 4.50 -0.25
N GLU A 34 -6.90 4.84 1.02
CA GLU A 34 -7.48 6.06 1.60
C GLU A 34 -7.03 7.32 0.86
N ILE A 35 -5.73 7.44 0.54
CA ILE A 35 -5.20 8.58 -0.22
C ILE A 35 -5.86 8.68 -1.60
N ALA A 36 -5.97 7.56 -2.33
CA ALA A 36 -6.60 7.54 -3.65
C ALA A 36 -8.11 7.85 -3.57
N CYS A 37 -8.80 7.29 -2.58
CA CYS A 37 -10.23 7.49 -2.32
C CYS A 37 -10.58 8.96 -2.05
N LYS A 38 -9.68 9.76 -1.46
CA LYS A 38 -9.93 11.21 -1.24
C LYS A 38 -10.27 11.96 -2.53
N LYS A 39 -9.72 11.52 -3.68
CA LYS A 39 -9.98 12.13 -5.00
C LYS A 39 -11.00 11.34 -5.81
N LEU A 40 -10.93 10.02 -5.79
CA LEU A 40 -11.64 9.14 -6.74
C LEU A 40 -12.86 8.45 -6.13
N ARG A 41 -13.05 8.54 -4.81
CA ARG A 41 -14.10 7.85 -4.06
C ARG A 41 -14.12 6.35 -4.37
N GLU A 42 -15.21 5.84 -4.93
CA GLU A 42 -15.39 4.41 -5.24
C GLU A 42 -14.74 4.02 -6.58
N SER A 43 -14.25 4.98 -7.37
CA SER A 43 -13.64 4.73 -8.67
C SER A 43 -12.12 4.48 -8.60
N VAL A 44 -11.61 4.02 -7.46
CA VAL A 44 -10.19 3.74 -7.27
C VAL A 44 -9.78 2.49 -8.06
N MET A 45 -8.76 2.64 -8.90
CA MET A 45 -8.15 1.55 -9.64
C MET A 45 -6.84 1.11 -8.98
N ALA A 46 -6.35 -0.07 -9.35
CA ALA A 46 -5.07 -0.58 -8.89
C ALA A 46 -3.90 0.38 -9.20
N THR A 47 -3.94 1.05 -10.36
CA THR A 47 -2.94 2.05 -10.76
C THR A 47 -2.94 3.27 -9.85
N ASP A 48 -4.10 3.72 -9.37
CA ASP A 48 -4.19 4.86 -8.45
C ASP A 48 -3.57 4.50 -7.09
N LEU A 49 -3.76 3.26 -6.64
CA LEU A 49 -3.08 2.73 -5.46
C LEU A 49 -1.56 2.75 -5.63
N ILE A 50 -1.05 2.30 -6.78
CA ILE A 50 0.39 2.26 -7.08
C ILE A 50 1.01 3.67 -6.98
N GLU A 51 0.32 4.69 -7.50
CA GLU A 51 0.76 6.09 -7.38
C GLU A 51 0.73 6.63 -5.93
N ALA A 52 -0.14 6.08 -5.08
CA ALA A 52 -0.27 6.48 -3.68
C ALA A 52 0.72 5.77 -2.75
N ILE A 53 1.12 4.52 -3.03
CA ILE A 53 2.03 3.71 -2.19
C ILE A 53 3.33 4.45 -1.80
N PRO A 54 4.04 5.15 -2.71
CA PRO A 54 5.26 5.88 -2.34
C PRO A 54 5.03 7.00 -1.31
N GLN A 55 3.82 7.56 -1.24
CA GLN A 55 3.48 8.60 -0.25
C GLN A 55 3.37 7.99 1.15
N VAL A 56 2.80 6.79 1.23
CA VAL A 56 2.73 6.01 2.47
C VAL A 56 4.15 5.65 2.95
N ILE A 57 4.96 5.04 2.10
CA ILE A 57 6.32 4.61 2.49
C ILE A 57 7.21 5.79 2.92
N LYS A 58 7.04 6.97 2.32
CA LYS A 58 7.80 8.19 2.68
C LYS A 58 7.27 8.91 3.92
N GLY A 59 6.25 8.39 4.60
CA GLY A 59 5.68 9.01 5.81
C GLY A 59 4.83 10.26 5.54
N ARG A 60 4.41 10.50 4.29
CA ARG A 60 3.66 11.72 3.91
C ARG A 60 2.15 11.67 4.19
N PHE A 61 1.71 10.66 4.94
CA PHE A 61 0.30 10.40 5.26
C PHE A 61 -0.10 10.81 6.70
N LEU A 62 0.88 11.13 7.56
CA LEU A 62 0.68 11.61 8.94
C LEU A 62 0.53 13.15 8.99
N LYS A 63 -0.44 13.70 8.28
CA LYS A 63 -0.79 15.14 8.36
C LYS A 63 -2.23 15.33 8.75
#